data_AF-A0A970BLF8-F1
#
_entry.id   AF-A0A970BLF8-F1
#
_cell.length_a   1.000
_cell.length_b   1.000
_cell.length_c   1.000
_cell.angle_alpha   90.00
_cell.angle_beta   90.00
_cell.angle_gamma   90.00
#
_symmetry.space_group_name_H-M   'P 1'
#
loop_
_entity.id
_entity.type
_entity.pdbx_description
1 polymer ?
#
loop_
_entity_poly.entity_id
_entity_poly.type
_entity_poly.pdbx_seq_one_letter_code
_entity_poly.pdbx_strand_id
1 'polypeptide(L)'
;MNTKFRLIFMNFFQFFVWGAWMMTLAHYVLHEKGWNVKKFGLVFSTMGFASIIMPTLFGIIADKWKANYVYGISHILFATTMLILPTINSPISFFWVLLIAMSFYMPTIGLTNSISFAVLKKYGKDPVSAFPPIRVWGTIGFIVAMWVTNFFTKDWGLGHSIKVSFIISAILALVLGVFSLLFLPNIKNETNSNNNKKSFAQKLGLEAFVLFKQKKMAVFFIFSLLLGAALQLTNA
;
A
#
# COMPACT_ATOMS: atom_id res chain seq x y z
N MET A 1 8.34 2.13 23.97
CA MET A 1 7.45 2.84 23.02
C MET A 1 6.00 2.43 23.24
N ASN A 2 5.09 3.40 23.32
CA ASN A 2 3.65 3.16 23.42
C ASN A 2 3.12 2.44 22.16
N THR A 3 2.37 1.35 22.33
CA THR A 3 1.78 0.57 21.22
C THR A 3 0.94 1.44 20.28
N LYS A 4 0.19 2.41 20.82
CA LYS A 4 -0.62 3.33 20.01
C LYS A 4 0.28 4.17 19.08
N PHE A 5 1.41 4.66 19.59
CA PHE A 5 2.35 5.45 18.82
C PHE A 5 3.00 4.64 17.68
N ARG A 6 3.35 3.36 17.94
CA ARG A 6 3.89 2.47 16.89
C ARG A 6 2.91 2.30 15.72
N LEU A 7 1.63 2.12 16.04
CA LEU A 7 0.59 1.95 15.02
C LEU A 7 0.26 3.25 14.29
N ILE A 8 0.30 4.40 14.99
CA ILE A 8 0.20 5.72 14.37
C ILE A 8 1.34 5.96 13.41
N PHE A 9 2.58 5.71 13.83
CA PHE A 9 3.77 5.84 12.99
C PHE A 9 3.66 4.96 11.73
N MET A 10 3.32 3.68 11.91
CA MET A 10 3.12 2.75 10.80
C MET A 10 2.04 3.24 9.82
N ASN A 11 0.87 3.66 10.31
CA ASN A 11 -0.20 4.18 9.43
C ASN A 11 0.22 5.48 8.75
N PHE A 12 0.82 6.42 9.48
CA PHE A 12 1.28 7.69 8.91
C PHE A 12 2.24 7.44 7.75
N PHE A 13 3.32 6.68 7.96
CA PHE A 13 4.32 6.45 6.93
C PHE A 13 3.82 5.55 5.80
N GLN A 14 2.94 4.58 6.07
CA GLN A 14 2.31 3.78 5.02
C GLN A 14 1.65 4.69 3.96
N PHE A 15 0.83 5.65 4.39
CA PHE A 15 0.11 6.53 3.47
C PHE A 15 0.94 7.73 3.01
N PHE A 16 1.93 8.15 3.79
CA PHE A 16 2.92 9.11 3.34
C PHE A 16 3.63 8.57 2.10
N VAL A 17 4.16 7.35 2.17
CA VAL A 17 4.83 6.69 1.04
C VAL A 17 3.89 6.69 -0.16
N TRP A 18 2.61 6.35 0.01
CA TRP A 18 1.63 6.43 -1.08
C TRP A 18 1.55 7.82 -1.71
N GLY A 19 1.32 8.86 -0.89
CA GLY A 19 1.10 10.22 -1.36
C GLY A 19 2.34 10.82 -2.02
N ALA A 20 3.53 10.44 -1.56
CA ALA A 20 4.79 10.98 -2.06
C ALA A 20 4.99 10.70 -3.55
N TRP A 21 4.75 9.47 -4.02
CA TRP A 21 5.03 9.13 -5.42
C TRP A 21 3.81 9.18 -6.34
N MET A 22 2.62 8.78 -5.86
CA MET A 22 1.46 8.59 -6.72
C MET A 22 0.98 9.89 -7.34
N MET A 23 0.83 10.94 -6.53
CA MET A 23 0.33 12.24 -6.99
C MET A 23 1.28 12.92 -7.96
N THR A 24 2.57 12.61 -7.86
CA THR A 24 3.60 13.19 -8.72
C THR A 24 3.87 12.38 -9.99
N LEU A 25 3.35 11.15 -10.09
CA LEU A 25 3.60 10.25 -11.21
C LEU A 25 3.07 10.84 -12.53
N ALA A 26 1.87 11.41 -12.53
CA ALA A 26 1.28 12.01 -13.73
C ALA A 26 2.13 13.16 -14.25
N HIS A 27 2.49 14.09 -13.38
CA HIS A 27 3.35 15.23 -13.72
C HIS A 27 4.74 14.77 -14.22
N TYR A 28 5.33 13.74 -13.59
CA TYR A 28 6.60 13.18 -14.02
C TYR A 28 6.56 12.58 -15.42
N VAL A 29 5.55 11.75 -15.69
CA VAL A 29 5.42 11.06 -16.97
C VAL A 29 5.05 12.02 -18.11
N LEU A 30 4.11 12.94 -17.85
CA LEU A 30 3.59 13.83 -18.87
C LEU A 30 4.51 15.03 -19.13
N HIS A 31 5.06 15.66 -18.08
CA HIS A 31 5.81 16.92 -18.22
C HIS A 31 7.32 16.71 -18.24
N GLU A 32 7.89 15.89 -17.36
CA GLU A 32 9.36 15.70 -17.33
C GLU A 32 9.84 14.67 -18.35
N LYS A 33 9.12 13.56 -18.51
CA LYS A 33 9.47 12.54 -19.52
C LYS A 33 8.87 12.85 -20.90
N GLY A 34 7.91 13.77 -20.98
CA GLY A 34 7.25 14.15 -22.24
C GLY A 34 6.46 13.02 -22.89
N TRP A 35 5.99 12.03 -22.12
CA TRP A 35 5.20 10.93 -22.66
C TRP A 35 3.74 11.34 -22.80
N ASN A 36 3.03 10.75 -23.77
CA ASN A 36 1.62 11.03 -23.98
C ASN A 36 0.72 10.33 -22.94
N VAL A 37 -0.55 10.76 -22.91
CA VAL A 37 -1.58 10.23 -21.98
C VAL A 37 -1.79 8.72 -22.14
N LYS A 38 -1.65 8.16 -23.35
CA LYS A 38 -1.76 6.70 -23.57
C LYS A 38 -0.67 5.93 -22.81
N LYS A 39 0.58 6.42 -22.85
CA LYS A 39 1.70 5.84 -22.09
C LYS A 39 1.52 6.02 -20.59
N PHE A 40 1.01 7.18 -20.15
CA PHE A 40 0.65 7.39 -18.75
C PHE A 40 -0.41 6.38 -18.29
N GLY A 41 -1.50 6.20 -19.04
CA GLY A 41 -2.55 5.24 -18.72
C GLY A 41 -2.02 3.80 -18.62
N LEU A 42 -1.12 3.40 -19.53
CA LEU A 42 -0.45 2.10 -19.46
C LEU A 42 0.33 1.96 -18.15
N VAL A 43 1.19 2.92 -17.81
CA VAL A 43 1.99 2.88 -16.58
C VAL A 43 1.11 2.93 -15.33
N PHE A 44 0.08 3.77 -15.31
CA PHE A 44 -0.85 3.91 -14.19
C PHE A 44 -1.67 2.63 -13.95
N SER A 45 -2.00 1.88 -15.01
CA SER A 45 -2.74 0.61 -14.91
C SER A 45 -2.02 -0.47 -14.09
N THR A 46 -0.69 -0.36 -13.91
CA THR A 46 0.10 -1.29 -13.07
C THR A 46 -0.42 -1.38 -11.63
N MET A 47 -0.90 -0.27 -11.08
CA MET A 47 -1.54 -0.22 -9.76
C MET A 47 -2.80 -1.09 -9.73
N GLY A 48 -3.63 -1.03 -10.78
CA GLY A 48 -4.82 -1.84 -10.92
C GLY A 48 -4.50 -3.34 -11.00
N PHE A 49 -3.57 -3.73 -11.87
CA PHE A 49 -3.17 -5.13 -12.03
C PHE A 49 -2.60 -5.73 -10.72
N ALA A 50 -1.70 -5.00 -10.05
CA ALA A 50 -1.13 -5.45 -8.79
C ALA A 50 -2.19 -5.56 -7.69
N SER A 51 -3.14 -4.61 -7.61
CA SER A 51 -4.19 -4.59 -6.59
C SER A 51 -5.15 -5.77 -6.66
N ILE A 52 -5.35 -6.36 -7.85
CA ILE A 52 -6.22 -7.53 -8.03
C ILE A 52 -5.55 -8.81 -7.50
N ILE A 53 -4.26 -8.98 -7.77
CA ILE A 53 -3.57 -10.27 -7.59
C ILE A 53 -2.76 -10.30 -6.29
N MET A 54 -2.00 -9.25 -6.01
CA MET A 54 -0.94 -9.28 -5.02
C MET A 54 -1.43 -9.25 -3.56
N PRO A 55 -2.49 -8.50 -3.19
CA PRO A 55 -3.08 -8.59 -1.85
C PRO A 55 -3.46 -10.02 -1.45
N THR A 56 -4.05 -10.80 -2.37
CA THR A 56 -4.43 -12.19 -2.13
C THR A 56 -3.19 -13.08 -1.91
N LEU A 57 -2.18 -12.96 -2.79
CA LEU A 57 -0.95 -13.76 -2.69
C LEU A 57 -0.18 -13.46 -1.38
N PHE A 58 0.01 -12.17 -1.07
CA PHE A 58 0.72 -11.77 0.14
C PHE A 58 -0.10 -12.03 1.41
N GLY A 59 -1.44 -12.06 1.33
CA GLY A 59 -2.28 -12.57 2.40
C GLY A 59 -1.95 -14.02 2.75
N ILE A 60 -1.85 -14.91 1.76
CA ILE A 60 -1.45 -16.31 1.95
C ILE A 60 -0.05 -16.43 2.55
N ILE A 61 0.88 -15.58 2.12
CA ILE A 61 2.26 -15.56 2.65
C ILE A 61 2.25 -15.10 4.11
N ALA A 62 1.52 -14.02 4.42
CA ALA A 62 1.41 -13.46 5.77
C ALA A 62 0.65 -14.36 6.75
N ASP A 63 -0.12 -15.34 6.25
CA ASP A 63 -0.72 -16.39 7.09
C ASP A 63 0.28 -17.47 7.50
N LYS A 64 1.30 -17.74 6.68
CA LYS A 64 2.35 -18.72 6.99
C LYS A 64 3.54 -18.10 7.71
N TRP A 65 3.85 -16.85 7.38
CA TRP A 65 4.98 -16.09 7.89
C TRP A 65 4.51 -15.03 8.87
N LYS A 66 5.44 -14.39 9.59
CA LYS A 66 5.08 -13.28 10.47
C LYS A 66 4.68 -12.06 9.64
N ALA A 67 3.48 -11.52 9.85
CA ALA A 67 2.95 -10.44 9.03
C ALA A 67 3.83 -9.18 9.04
N ASN A 68 4.48 -8.85 10.16
CA ASN A 68 5.43 -7.73 10.26
C ASN A 68 6.70 -7.94 9.42
N TYR A 69 7.12 -9.17 9.18
CA TYR A 69 8.26 -9.47 8.30
C TYR A 69 7.86 -9.32 6.84
N VAL A 70 6.71 -9.87 6.46
CA VAL A 70 6.18 -9.73 5.10
C VAL A 70 5.99 -8.26 4.76
N TYR A 71 5.36 -7.50 5.66
CA TYR A 71 5.19 -6.06 5.51
C TYR A 71 6.52 -5.30 5.41
N GLY A 72 7.48 -5.58 6.31
CA GLY A 72 8.76 -4.90 6.31
C GLY A 72 9.61 -5.17 5.06
N ILE A 73 9.69 -6.45 4.64
CA ILE A 73 10.43 -6.86 3.44
C ILE A 73 9.78 -6.28 2.19
N SER A 74 8.45 -6.27 2.09
CA SER A 74 7.73 -5.64 0.98
C SER A 74 8.12 -4.17 0.82
N HIS A 75 8.20 -3.41 1.91
CA HIS A 75 8.60 -2.00 1.85
C HIS A 75 10.06 -1.80 1.45
N ILE A 76 10.96 -2.68 1.87
CA ILE A 76 12.37 -2.64 1.44
C ILE A 76 12.49 -2.94 -0.06
N LEU A 77 11.78 -3.97 -0.55
CA LEU A 77 11.77 -4.31 -1.98
C LEU A 77 11.14 -3.19 -2.82
N PHE A 78 10.06 -2.60 -2.33
CA PHE A 78 9.45 -1.41 -2.94
C PHE A 78 10.42 -0.21 -2.95
N ALA A 79 11.14 0.05 -1.86
CA ALA A 79 12.12 1.14 -1.81
C ALA A 79 13.19 0.95 -2.90
N THR A 80 13.74 -0.26 -3.03
CA THR A 80 14.74 -0.58 -4.05
C THR A 80 14.24 -0.33 -5.46
N THR A 81 13.02 -0.77 -5.80
CA THR A 81 12.46 -0.58 -7.13
C THR A 81 12.16 0.90 -7.41
N MET A 82 11.73 1.65 -6.39
CA MET A 82 11.47 3.09 -6.49
C MET A 82 12.73 3.93 -6.67
N LEU A 83 13.89 3.49 -6.17
CA LEU A 83 15.18 4.14 -6.46
C LEU A 83 15.63 3.91 -7.91
N ILE A 84 15.29 2.76 -8.49
CA ILE A 84 15.64 2.41 -9.88
C ILE A 84 14.73 3.16 -10.86
N LEU A 85 13.44 3.29 -10.54
CA LEU A 85 12.40 3.80 -11.42
C LEU A 85 12.74 5.14 -12.14
N PRO A 86 13.33 6.16 -11.48
CA PRO A 86 13.69 7.43 -12.11
C PRO A 86 14.73 7.31 -13.24
N THR A 87 15.57 6.27 -13.20
CA THR A 87 16.66 6.06 -14.18
C THR A 87 16.15 5.52 -15.53
N ILE A 88 14.91 5.04 -15.58
CA ILE A 88 14.34 4.38 -16.75
C ILE A 88 13.74 5.40 -17.72
N ASN A 89 14.15 5.35 -18.98
CA ASN A 89 13.68 6.27 -20.04
C ASN A 89 12.71 5.62 -21.04
N SER A 90 12.55 4.28 -21.01
CA SER A 90 11.59 3.57 -21.87
C SER A 90 10.25 3.37 -21.15
N PRO A 91 9.10 3.74 -21.74
CA PRO A 91 7.78 3.52 -21.15
C PRO A 91 7.49 2.06 -20.81
N ILE A 92 7.94 1.13 -21.64
CA ILE A 92 7.68 -0.31 -21.46
C ILE A 92 8.52 -0.85 -20.29
N SER A 93 9.80 -0.48 -20.21
CA SER A 93 10.63 -0.85 -19.06
C SER A 93 10.11 -0.20 -17.77
N PHE A 94 9.62 1.03 -17.85
CA PHE A 94 9.04 1.75 -16.72
C PHE A 94 7.78 1.04 -16.22
N PHE A 95 6.92 0.59 -17.13
CA PHE A 95 5.74 -0.22 -16.81
C PHE A 95 6.12 -1.47 -16.01
N TRP A 96 7.08 -2.27 -16.47
CA TRP A 96 7.45 -3.51 -15.79
C TRP A 96 8.07 -3.26 -14.41
N VAL A 97 8.95 -2.28 -14.29
CA VAL A 97 9.56 -1.94 -12.99
C VAL A 97 8.54 -1.35 -12.02
N LEU A 98 7.63 -0.49 -12.49
CA LEU A 98 6.55 0.01 -11.67
C LEU A 98 5.59 -1.12 -11.26
N LEU A 99 5.28 -2.07 -12.15
CA LEU A 99 4.46 -3.24 -11.81
C LEU A 99 5.09 -4.07 -10.69
N ILE A 100 6.41 -4.28 -10.74
CA ILE A 100 7.15 -4.95 -9.66
C ILE A 100 7.04 -4.13 -8.36
N ALA A 101 7.22 -2.80 -8.43
CA ALA A 101 7.05 -1.93 -7.27
C ALA A 101 5.62 -2.06 -6.68
N MET A 102 4.59 -1.98 -7.51
CA MET A 102 3.19 -2.10 -7.09
C MET A 102 2.88 -3.48 -6.52
N SER A 103 3.57 -4.52 -7.01
CA SER A 103 3.39 -5.88 -6.50
C SER A 103 3.84 -6.04 -5.06
N PHE A 104 4.85 -5.27 -4.64
CA PHE A 104 5.27 -5.21 -3.24
C PHE A 104 4.44 -4.22 -2.44
N TYR A 105 4.02 -3.10 -3.03
CA TYR A 105 3.35 -2.02 -2.30
C TYR A 105 1.86 -2.28 -2.04
N MET A 106 1.06 -2.65 -3.04
CA MET A 106 -0.39 -2.86 -2.89
C MET A 106 -0.81 -3.78 -1.72
N PRO A 107 -0.17 -4.95 -1.51
CA PRO A 107 -0.55 -5.80 -0.37
C PRO A 107 -0.28 -5.16 0.99
N THR A 108 0.66 -4.21 1.09
CA THR A 108 1.01 -3.58 2.37
C THR A 108 -0.13 -2.77 2.98
N ILE A 109 -1.04 -2.25 2.16
CA ILE A 109 -2.23 -1.50 2.62
C ILE A 109 -3.12 -2.40 3.48
N GLY A 110 -3.44 -3.60 2.99
CA GLY A 110 -4.21 -4.59 3.74
C GLY A 110 -3.45 -5.12 4.95
N LEU A 111 -2.16 -5.43 4.77
CA LEU A 111 -1.30 -5.91 5.86
C LEU A 111 -1.19 -4.90 7.00
N THR A 112 -1.11 -3.60 6.73
CA THR A 112 -1.09 -2.53 7.75
C THR A 112 -2.31 -2.61 8.66
N ASN A 113 -3.50 -2.80 8.07
CA ASN A 113 -4.74 -2.92 8.82
C ASN A 113 -4.77 -4.22 9.64
N SER A 114 -4.43 -5.36 9.02
CA SER A 114 -4.37 -6.66 9.70
C SER A 114 -3.39 -6.67 10.87
N ILE A 115 -2.18 -6.12 10.69
CA ILE A 115 -1.18 -5.96 11.74
C ILE A 115 -1.74 -5.06 12.84
N SER A 116 -2.31 -3.91 12.50
CA SER A 116 -2.88 -2.99 13.49
C SER A 116 -3.95 -3.66 14.35
N PHE A 117 -4.87 -4.38 13.73
CA PHE A 117 -5.92 -5.12 14.43
C PHE A 117 -5.37 -6.21 15.35
N ALA A 118 -4.41 -7.00 14.86
CA ALA A 118 -3.81 -8.04 15.66
C ALA A 118 -2.98 -7.49 16.83
N VAL A 119 -2.28 -6.36 16.64
CA VAL A 119 -1.61 -5.66 17.74
C VAL A 119 -2.63 -5.18 18.75
N LEU A 120 -3.69 -4.48 18.34
CA LEU A 120 -4.70 -3.96 19.26
C LEU A 120 -5.32 -5.07 20.11
N LYS A 121 -5.73 -6.19 19.48
CA LYS A 121 -6.25 -7.37 20.18
C LYS A 121 -5.26 -7.95 21.18
N LYS A 122 -3.99 -8.08 20.80
CA LYS A 122 -2.92 -8.59 21.68
C LYS A 122 -2.75 -7.75 22.96
N TYR A 123 -3.04 -6.46 22.90
CA TYR A 123 -2.99 -5.56 24.06
C TYR A 123 -4.38 -5.30 24.68
N GLY A 124 -5.36 -6.17 24.45
CA GLY A 124 -6.68 -6.10 25.07
C GLY A 124 -7.55 -4.92 24.63
N LYS A 125 -7.24 -4.30 23.48
CA LYS A 125 -8.01 -3.18 22.93
C LYS A 125 -8.95 -3.69 21.85
N ASP A 126 -10.19 -3.21 21.89
CA ASP A 126 -11.15 -3.43 20.81
C ASP A 126 -10.70 -2.69 19.54
N PRO A 127 -10.44 -3.40 18.42
CA PRO A 127 -10.06 -2.77 17.17
C PRO A 127 -11.11 -1.84 16.59
N VAL A 128 -12.40 -2.09 16.83
CA VAL A 128 -13.50 -1.30 16.23
C VAL A 128 -13.47 0.14 16.75
N SER A 129 -13.24 0.31 18.06
CA SER A 129 -13.12 1.63 18.68
C SER A 129 -11.71 2.23 18.59
N ALA A 130 -10.66 1.41 18.72
CA ALA A 130 -9.29 1.92 18.85
C ALA A 130 -8.58 2.18 17.50
N PHE A 131 -8.96 1.49 16.42
CA PHE A 131 -8.31 1.64 15.13
C PHE A 131 -8.67 2.93 14.37
N PRO A 132 -9.94 3.40 14.32
CA PRO A 132 -10.28 4.58 13.53
C PRO A 132 -9.44 5.83 13.87
N PRO A 133 -9.19 6.19 15.15
CA PRO A 133 -8.32 7.32 15.48
C PRO A 133 -6.86 7.11 15.05
N ILE A 134 -6.37 5.87 15.00
CA ILE A 134 -5.03 5.54 14.49
C ILE A 134 -5.01 5.72 12.96
N ARG A 135 -6.07 5.29 12.29
CA ARG A 135 -6.20 5.34 10.83
C ARG A 135 -6.22 6.75 10.27
N VAL A 136 -6.79 7.72 11.00
CA VAL A 136 -6.78 9.14 10.60
C VAL A 136 -5.37 9.66 10.32
N TRP A 137 -4.37 9.19 11.08
CA TRP A 137 -2.97 9.56 10.84
C TRP A 137 -2.43 9.09 9.49
N GLY A 138 -3.02 8.06 8.88
CA GLY A 138 -2.72 7.70 7.50
C GLY A 138 -3.12 8.81 6.52
N THR A 139 -4.33 9.36 6.65
CA THR A 139 -4.77 10.50 5.82
C THR A 139 -3.88 11.72 6.03
N ILE A 140 -3.51 12.01 7.28
CA ILE A 140 -2.57 13.10 7.60
C ILE A 140 -1.22 12.83 6.93
N GLY A 141 -0.69 11.60 7.01
CA GLY A 141 0.55 11.22 6.34
C GLY A 141 0.51 11.44 4.83
N PHE A 142 -0.60 11.09 4.18
CA PHE A 142 -0.81 11.32 2.75
C PHE A 142 -0.76 12.82 2.40
N ILE A 143 -1.47 13.65 3.16
CA ILE A 143 -1.49 15.11 2.94
C ILE A 143 -0.10 15.68 3.15
N VAL A 144 0.57 15.35 4.26
CA VAL A 144 1.92 15.84 4.54
C VAL A 144 2.89 15.42 3.44
N ALA A 145 2.75 14.21 2.89
CA ALA A 145 3.57 13.79 1.76
C ALA A 145 3.40 14.69 0.54
N MET A 146 2.18 15.07 0.19
CA MET A 146 1.91 16.01 -0.91
C MET A 146 2.54 17.38 -0.67
N TRP A 147 2.47 17.90 0.56
CA TRP A 147 3.09 19.17 0.90
C TRP A 147 4.62 19.10 0.80
N VAL A 148 5.21 18.04 1.34
CA VAL A 148 6.67 17.82 1.28
C VAL A 148 7.11 17.68 -0.18
N THR A 149 6.48 16.82 -0.98
CA THR A 149 6.90 16.64 -2.38
C THR A 149 6.66 17.88 -3.23
N ASN A 150 5.57 18.62 -3.01
CA ASN A 150 5.37 19.91 -3.67
C ASN A 150 6.45 20.92 -3.30
N PHE A 151 6.84 21.01 -2.02
CA PHE A 151 7.92 21.90 -1.60
C PHE A 151 9.25 21.56 -2.29
N PHE A 152 9.57 20.28 -2.49
CA PHE A 152 10.80 19.91 -3.21
C PHE A 152 10.71 20.14 -4.73
N THR A 153 9.53 19.99 -5.33
CA THR A 153 9.40 19.85 -6.80
C THR A 153 8.79 21.06 -7.52
N LYS A 154 8.09 21.95 -6.81
CA LYS A 154 7.49 23.13 -7.40
C LYS A 154 8.44 24.32 -7.35
N ASP A 155 8.28 25.23 -8.32
CA ASP A 155 9.12 26.41 -8.48
C ASP A 155 9.07 27.36 -7.28
N TRP A 156 7.95 27.43 -6.57
CA TRP A 156 7.81 28.23 -5.35
C TRP A 156 8.56 27.63 -4.14
N GLY A 157 8.99 26.38 -4.24
CA GLY A 157 9.79 25.69 -3.24
C GLY A 157 11.26 25.59 -3.68
N LEU A 158 11.78 24.37 -3.79
CA LEU A 158 13.16 24.11 -4.20
C LEU A 158 13.34 23.89 -5.72
N GLY A 159 12.24 23.76 -6.48
CA GLY A 159 12.27 23.61 -7.94
C GLY A 159 13.08 22.42 -8.45
N HIS A 160 13.25 21.36 -7.65
CA HIS A 160 13.94 20.16 -8.10
C HIS A 160 13.07 19.31 -9.03
N SER A 161 13.71 18.39 -9.76
CA SER A 161 12.99 17.39 -10.53
C SER A 161 12.08 16.52 -9.65
N ILE A 162 10.93 16.15 -10.18
CA ILE A 162 9.93 15.25 -9.59
C ILE A 162 10.52 13.87 -9.27
N LYS A 163 11.66 13.51 -9.88
CA LYS A 163 12.44 12.33 -9.50
C LYS A 163 12.68 12.25 -7.99
N VAL A 164 12.84 13.40 -7.33
CA VAL A 164 13.03 13.52 -5.88
C VAL A 164 11.86 12.92 -5.11
N SER A 165 10.62 13.01 -5.59
CA SER A 165 9.45 12.43 -4.92
C SER A 165 9.51 10.90 -4.84
N PHE A 166 10.04 10.23 -5.87
CA PHE A 166 10.28 8.78 -5.84
C PHE A 166 11.39 8.41 -4.86
N ILE A 167 12.42 9.25 -4.74
CA ILE A 167 13.53 9.06 -3.78
C ILE A 167 13.02 9.25 -2.35
N ILE A 168 12.23 10.29 -2.07
CA ILE A 168 11.60 10.53 -0.77
C ILE A 168 10.72 9.32 -0.39
N SER A 169 9.89 8.86 -1.31
CA SER A 169 9.07 7.66 -1.14
C SER A 169 9.93 6.44 -0.81
N ALA A 170 11.03 6.23 -1.52
CA ALA A 170 11.91 5.09 -1.31
C ALA A 170 12.61 5.14 0.05
N ILE A 171 13.15 6.30 0.46
CA ILE A 171 13.81 6.47 1.76
C ILE A 171 12.82 6.19 2.88
N LEU A 172 11.61 6.75 2.81
CA LEU A 172 10.61 6.54 3.86
C LEU A 172 10.01 5.14 3.86
N ALA A 173 9.90 4.49 2.69
CA ALA A 173 9.57 3.07 2.62
C ALA A 173 10.66 2.21 3.27
N LEU A 174 11.94 2.52 3.05
CA LEU A 174 13.06 1.82 3.70
C LEU A 174 12.99 2.00 5.23
N VAL A 175 12.79 3.24 5.70
CA VAL A 175 12.62 3.54 7.13
C VAL A 175 11.45 2.77 7.72
N LEU A 176 10.31 2.74 7.03
CA LEU A 176 9.12 2.00 7.46
C LEU A 176 9.35 0.48 7.47
N GLY A 177 10.08 -0.03 6.47
CA GLY A 177 10.47 -1.43 6.37
C GLY A 177 11.34 -1.87 7.54
N VAL A 178 12.43 -1.12 7.81
CA VAL A 178 13.31 -1.35 8.96
C VAL A 178 12.55 -1.18 10.27
N PHE A 179 11.71 -0.15 10.38
CA PHE A 179 10.87 0.08 11.56
C PHE A 179 9.97 -1.12 11.85
N SER A 180 9.34 -1.69 10.83
CA SER A 180 8.48 -2.86 10.97
C SER A 180 9.23 -4.08 11.51
N LEU A 181 10.45 -4.31 11.01
CA LEU A 181 11.27 -5.46 11.40
C LEU A 181 11.76 -5.35 12.85
N LEU A 182 12.08 -4.13 13.31
CA LEU A 182 12.68 -3.91 14.63
C LEU A 182 11.65 -3.61 15.73
N PHE A 183 10.62 -2.81 15.44
CA PHE A 183 9.78 -2.20 16.48
C PHE A 183 8.35 -2.73 16.53
N LEU A 184 7.85 -3.39 15.49
CA LEU A 184 6.53 -4.02 15.54
C LEU A 184 6.60 -5.36 16.27
N PRO A 185 5.62 -5.65 17.14
CA PRO A 185 5.59 -6.93 17.84
C PRO A 185 5.41 -8.06 16.82
N ASN A 186 6.08 -9.18 17.08
CA ASN A 186 5.86 -10.40 16.32
C ASN A 186 4.43 -10.88 16.52
N ILE A 187 3.65 -10.80 15.45
CA ILE A 187 2.32 -11.36 15.36
C ILE A 187 2.44 -12.60 14.48
N LYS A 188 2.39 -13.77 15.10
CA LYS A 188 1.96 -14.96 14.35
C LYS A 188 0.45 -14.84 14.25
N ASN A 189 -0.10 -14.93 13.04
CA ASN A 189 -1.53 -15.15 12.90
C ASN A 189 -1.82 -16.45 13.67
N GLU A 190 -2.82 -16.43 14.54
CA GLU A 190 -3.33 -17.64 15.18
C GLU A 190 -3.83 -18.55 14.05
N THR A 191 -2.96 -19.40 13.55
CA THR A 191 -3.38 -20.58 12.81
C THR A 191 -4.16 -21.39 13.82
N ASN A 192 -5.49 -21.26 13.80
CA ASN A 192 -6.36 -22.21 14.47
C ASN A 192 -5.79 -23.59 14.18
N SER A 193 -5.37 -24.26 15.26
CA SER A 193 -4.77 -25.59 15.30
C SER A 193 -5.79 -26.68 14.91
N ASN A 194 -6.64 -26.43 13.92
CA ASN A 194 -7.40 -27.46 13.26
C ASN A 194 -6.52 -27.99 12.14
N ASN A 195 -5.99 -29.19 12.35
CA ASN A 195 -5.17 -30.03 11.46
C ASN A 195 -5.77 -30.32 10.07
N ASN A 196 -6.83 -29.62 9.65
CA ASN A 196 -7.34 -29.71 8.30
C ASN A 196 -6.51 -28.81 7.39
N LYS A 197 -5.74 -29.43 6.49
CA LYS A 197 -5.09 -28.75 5.37
C LYS A 197 -6.16 -27.90 4.65
N LYS A 198 -6.17 -26.59 4.89
CA LYS A 198 -7.08 -25.66 4.20
C LYS A 198 -7.01 -25.91 2.69
N SER A 199 -8.17 -26.07 2.06
CA SER A 199 -8.29 -26.27 0.61
C SER A 199 -7.63 -25.12 -0.15
N PHE A 200 -7.18 -25.35 -1.38
CA PHE A 200 -6.63 -24.28 -2.22
C PHE A 200 -7.63 -23.13 -2.42
N ALA A 201 -8.92 -23.47 -2.53
CA ALA A 201 -10.01 -22.49 -2.59
C ALA A 201 -10.11 -21.63 -1.31
N GLN A 202 -9.88 -22.22 -0.13
CA GLN A 202 -9.86 -21.51 1.15
C GLN A 202 -8.66 -20.58 1.27
N LYS A 203 -7.49 -21.02 0.80
CA LYS A 203 -6.26 -20.23 0.83
C LYS A 203 -6.35 -19.00 -0.08
N LEU A 204 -6.91 -19.17 -1.28
CA LEU A 204 -7.13 -18.06 -2.22
C LEU A 204 -8.34 -17.17 -1.86
N GLY A 205 -9.08 -17.48 -0.78
CA GLY A 205 -10.28 -16.74 -0.40
C GLY A 205 -11.44 -16.90 -1.38
N LEU A 206 -11.42 -17.90 -2.26
CA LEU A 206 -12.49 -18.19 -3.23
C LEU A 206 -13.81 -18.57 -2.54
N GLU A 207 -13.77 -19.02 -1.28
CA GLU A 207 -14.98 -19.22 -0.48
C GLU A 207 -15.72 -17.90 -0.17
N ALA A 208 -15.04 -16.75 -0.22
CA ALA A 208 -15.70 -15.46 -0.04
C ALA A 208 -16.75 -15.19 -1.12
N PHE A 209 -16.68 -15.84 -2.30
CA PHE A 209 -17.72 -15.73 -3.32
C PHE A 209 -19.07 -16.31 -2.87
N VAL A 210 -19.08 -17.18 -1.86
CA VAL A 210 -20.33 -17.67 -1.24
C VAL A 210 -21.13 -16.51 -0.63
N LEU A 211 -20.46 -15.44 -0.18
CA LEU A 211 -21.12 -14.26 0.37
C LEU A 211 -22.02 -13.56 -0.66
N PHE A 212 -21.78 -13.70 -1.97
CA PHE A 212 -22.67 -13.17 -3.00
C PHE A 212 -24.03 -13.89 -3.07
N LYS A 213 -24.17 -15.06 -2.45
CA LYS A 213 -25.49 -15.69 -2.28
C LYS A 213 -26.41 -14.86 -1.39
N GLN A 214 -25.85 -14.02 -0.50
CA GLN A 214 -26.62 -13.10 0.32
C GLN A 214 -26.90 -11.81 -0.45
N LYS A 215 -28.17 -11.58 -0.83
CA LYS A 215 -28.59 -10.40 -1.60
C LYS A 215 -28.07 -9.08 -1.03
N LYS A 216 -28.16 -8.89 0.29
CA LYS A 216 -27.68 -7.68 0.97
C LYS A 216 -26.18 -7.44 0.76
N MET A 217 -25.38 -8.51 0.84
CA MET A 217 -23.94 -8.43 0.64
C MET A 217 -23.58 -8.18 -0.82
N ALA A 218 -24.26 -8.84 -1.76
CA ALA A 218 -24.02 -8.64 -3.19
C ALA A 218 -24.31 -7.18 -3.61
N VAL A 219 -25.44 -6.62 -3.16
CA VAL A 219 -25.80 -5.22 -3.39
C VAL A 219 -24.75 -4.29 -2.78
N PHE A 220 -24.40 -4.49 -1.51
CA PHE A 220 -23.36 -3.71 -0.84
C PHE A 220 -22.03 -3.74 -1.60
N PHE A 221 -21.61 -4.91 -2.06
CA PHE A 221 -20.35 -5.07 -2.79
C PHE A 221 -20.36 -4.33 -4.12
N ILE A 222 -21.45 -4.42 -4.90
CA ILE A 222 -21.60 -3.68 -6.17
C ILE A 222 -21.51 -2.18 -5.92
N PHE A 223 -22.24 -1.66 -4.93
CA PHE A 223 -22.16 -0.24 -4.57
C PHE A 223 -20.77 0.17 -4.10
N SER A 224 -20.10 -0.65 -3.29
CA SER A 224 -18.73 -0.38 -2.83
C SER A 224 -17.74 -0.36 -3.99
N LEU A 225 -17.90 -1.22 -4.99
CA LEU A 225 -17.07 -1.21 -6.20
C LEU A 225 -17.29 0.06 -7.03
N LEU A 226 -18.55 0.43 -7.26
CA LEU A 226 -18.91 1.64 -8.01
C LEU A 226 -18.41 2.91 -7.31
N LEU A 227 -18.56 2.98 -5.99
CA LEU A 227 -18.03 4.07 -5.18
C LEU A 227 -16.50 4.17 -5.29
N GLY A 228 -15.80 3.04 -5.25
CA GLY A 228 -14.35 2.99 -5.46
C GLY A 228 -13.93 3.47 -6.85
N ALA A 229 -14.66 3.07 -7.89
CA ALA A 229 -14.41 3.54 -9.26
C ALA A 229 -14.62 5.05 -9.39
N ALA A 230 -15.71 5.58 -8.81
CA ALA A 230 -15.97 7.02 -8.80
C ALA A 230 -14.86 7.79 -8.08
N LEU A 231 -14.46 7.36 -6.88
CA LEU A 231 -13.37 7.98 -6.10
C LEU A 231 -12.04 8.02 -6.88
N GLN A 232 -11.71 6.94 -7.59
CA GLN A 232 -10.46 6.89 -8.35
C GLN A 232 -10.50 7.80 -9.58
N LEU A 233 -11.66 7.86 -10.27
CA LEU A 233 -11.85 8.71 -11.44
C LEU A 233 -11.85 10.20 -11.09
N THR A 234 -12.41 10.58 -9.95
CA THR A 234 -12.45 11.99 -9.52
C THR A 234 -11.12 12.50 -8.95
N ASN A 235 -10.21 11.59 -8.57
CA ASN A 235 -8.91 11.91 -7.99
C ASN A 235 -7.72 11.73 -8.98
N ALA A 236 -7.98 11.16 -10.17
CA ALA A 236 -7.00 10.97 -11.24
C ALA A 236 -6.95 12.16 -12.20
#